data_AF-A0A545T9R9-F1
#
_entry.id   AF-A0A545T9R9-F1
#
_cell.length_a   1.000
_cell.length_b   1.000
_cell.length_c   1.000
_cell.angle_alpha   90.00
_cell.angle_beta   90.00
_cell.angle_gamma   90.00
#
_symmetry.space_group_name_H-M   'P 1'
#
loop_
_entity.id
_entity.type
_entity.pdbx_description
1 polymer ?
#
loop_
_entity_poly.entity_id
_entity_poly.type
_entity_poly.pdbx_seq_one_letter_code
_entity_poly.pdbx_strand_id
1 'polypeptide(L)'
;MDISINNIASFCRDVDSIQSAQALCQFACESVVDSLHLEDYVIYLRDSDNYLVQVAAHGKKLCPDEGIVSPLRLAEGQGIVGSAARKVSNQLVSDTSQASNYIVDDEHRLSELAVPIRFQGEAIGVMDSEHPEANFFKQEHEWFMESISSIIAPRISQSLKSPDNPKNEIHPTSITTSENYEHECVHARLERSQFYFHLNGIIKSYHKPQQWNESFLSQCKILDATANNPLARITYLKSLINDTVKQMKDHKKTSIWADLLAHRYIHDKVPQTQLADYYNMGFSTFRRHQSQALEHLISQLWLREESL
;
A
#
# COMPACT_ATOMS: atom_id res chain seq x y z
N MET A 1 -27.24 -14.04 6.59
CA MET A 1 -28.15 -12.99 7.10
C MET A 1 -27.96 -12.70 8.60
N ASP A 2 -27.16 -13.50 9.34
CA ASP A 2 -26.92 -13.30 10.79
C ASP A 2 -25.72 -12.41 11.17
N ILE A 3 -24.89 -11.99 10.21
CA ILE A 3 -23.71 -11.13 10.47
C ILE A 3 -24.13 -9.71 10.93
N SER A 4 -25.39 -9.32 10.68
CA SER A 4 -25.77 -7.90 10.55
C SER A 4 -26.12 -7.17 11.86
N ILE A 5 -26.95 -7.71 12.75
CA ILE A 5 -27.54 -6.87 13.83
C ILE A 5 -26.69 -6.86 15.10
N ASN A 6 -26.20 -8.02 15.55
CA ASN A 6 -25.45 -8.11 16.80
C ASN A 6 -24.07 -7.45 16.69
N ASN A 7 -23.42 -7.55 15.52
CA ASN A 7 -22.12 -6.92 15.28
C ASN A 7 -22.26 -5.39 15.20
N ILE A 8 -23.29 -4.86 14.52
CA ILE A 8 -23.54 -3.42 14.46
C ILE A 8 -23.90 -2.85 15.84
N ALA A 9 -24.73 -3.55 16.62
CA ALA A 9 -25.12 -3.08 17.95
C ALA A 9 -23.94 -3.06 18.94
N SER A 10 -23.01 -4.02 18.86
CA SER A 10 -21.77 -3.98 19.65
C SER A 10 -20.84 -2.88 19.16
N PHE A 11 -20.62 -2.79 17.84
CA PHE A 11 -19.81 -1.76 17.22
C PHE A 11 -20.25 -0.36 17.66
N CYS A 12 -21.54 -0.05 17.63
CA CYS A 12 -22.07 1.24 18.09
C CYS A 12 -21.70 1.57 19.54
N ARG A 13 -21.72 0.59 20.45
CA ARG A 13 -21.35 0.81 21.86
C ARG A 13 -19.86 1.12 22.01
N ASP A 14 -19.02 0.41 21.28
CA ASP A 14 -17.58 0.52 21.41
C ASP A 14 -17.08 1.83 20.77
N VAL A 15 -17.69 2.26 19.67
CA VAL A 15 -17.43 3.53 18.99
C VAL A 15 -17.64 4.75 19.91
N ASP A 16 -18.59 4.71 20.85
CA ASP A 16 -18.88 5.83 21.75
C ASP A 16 -17.69 6.22 22.64
N SER A 17 -16.81 5.26 22.93
CA SER A 17 -15.66 5.44 23.81
C SER A 17 -14.41 6.00 23.11
N ILE A 18 -14.41 6.04 21.78
CA ILE A 18 -13.22 6.38 20.98
C ILE A 18 -13.23 7.88 20.64
N GLN A 19 -12.18 8.58 21.08
CA GLN A 19 -12.14 10.06 21.01
C GLN A 19 -11.38 10.63 19.80
N SER A 20 -10.56 9.83 19.11
CA SER A 20 -9.79 10.30 17.94
C SER A 20 -10.27 9.68 16.64
N ALA A 21 -10.28 10.46 15.56
CA ALA A 21 -10.61 9.98 14.21
C ALA A 21 -9.71 8.80 13.80
N GLN A 22 -8.42 8.87 14.10
CA GLN A 22 -7.45 7.81 13.78
C GLN A 22 -7.82 6.49 14.47
N ALA A 23 -8.00 6.51 15.79
CA ALA A 23 -8.33 5.29 16.54
C ALA A 23 -9.71 4.74 16.12
N LEU A 24 -10.65 5.61 15.77
CA LEU A 24 -11.95 5.20 15.28
C LEU A 24 -11.84 4.53 13.90
N CYS A 25 -11.02 5.05 13.01
CA CYS A 25 -10.74 4.42 11.71
C CYS A 25 -10.05 3.07 11.88
N GLN A 26 -9.08 2.94 12.80
CA GLN A 26 -8.42 1.66 13.08
C GLN A 26 -9.42 0.62 13.61
N PHE A 27 -10.24 0.99 14.59
CA PHE A 27 -11.28 0.11 15.13
C PHE A 27 -12.31 -0.30 14.06
N ALA A 28 -12.73 0.64 13.20
CA ALA A 28 -13.63 0.34 12.09
C ALA A 28 -13.01 -0.61 11.06
N CYS A 29 -11.73 -0.42 10.75
CA CYS A 29 -10.97 -1.29 9.86
C CYS A 29 -10.97 -2.73 10.38
N GLU A 30 -10.56 -2.95 11.63
CA GLU A 30 -10.54 -4.27 12.27
C GLU A 30 -11.93 -4.90 12.32
N SER A 31 -12.95 -4.14 12.72
CA SER A 31 -14.33 -4.63 12.83
C SER A 31 -14.93 -5.09 11.50
N VAL A 32 -14.63 -4.37 10.41
CA VAL A 32 -15.12 -4.70 9.06
C VAL A 32 -14.41 -5.93 8.53
N VAL A 33 -13.09 -5.98 8.67
CA VAL A 33 -12.27 -7.12 8.25
C VAL A 33 -12.73 -8.39 8.95
N ASP A 34 -12.91 -8.34 10.26
CA ASP A 34 -13.33 -9.52 11.04
C ASP A 34 -14.75 -9.97 10.66
N SER A 35 -15.66 -9.02 10.41
CA SER A 35 -17.05 -9.33 10.07
C SER A 35 -17.23 -9.87 8.65
N LEU A 36 -16.41 -9.42 7.70
CA LEU A 36 -16.52 -9.74 6.29
C LEU A 36 -15.43 -10.70 5.78
N HIS A 37 -14.46 -11.06 6.63
CA HIS A 37 -13.31 -11.92 6.32
C HIS A 37 -12.51 -11.41 5.11
N LEU A 38 -12.17 -10.11 5.13
CA LEU A 38 -11.46 -9.45 4.03
C LEU A 38 -9.95 -9.62 4.17
N GLU A 39 -9.27 -9.89 3.05
CA GLU A 39 -7.81 -10.05 3.01
C GLU A 39 -7.05 -8.71 2.87
N ASP A 40 -7.70 -7.68 2.33
CA ASP A 40 -7.16 -6.34 2.14
C ASP A 40 -8.25 -5.28 2.39
N TYR A 41 -7.93 -4.28 3.19
CA TYR A 41 -8.87 -3.23 3.58
C TYR A 41 -8.16 -1.94 3.96
N VAL A 42 -8.67 -0.79 3.51
CA VAL A 42 -8.05 0.51 3.78
C VAL A 42 -9.13 1.55 4.04
N ILE A 43 -8.90 2.44 5.01
CA ILE A 43 -9.69 3.65 5.22
C ILE A 43 -8.85 4.86 4.88
N TYR A 44 -9.39 5.69 4.00
CA TYR A 44 -8.86 7.00 3.63
C TYR A 44 -9.67 8.11 4.30
N LEU A 45 -9.00 9.16 4.78
CA LEU A 45 -9.63 10.41 5.17
C LEU A 45 -9.13 11.56 4.30
N ARG A 46 -9.95 12.60 4.17
CA ARG A 46 -9.58 13.82 3.44
C ARG A 46 -8.66 14.70 4.29
N ASP A 47 -7.49 15.05 3.76
CA ASP A 47 -6.57 16.01 4.37
C ASP A 47 -6.95 17.47 4.04
N SER A 48 -6.21 18.42 4.61
CA SER A 48 -6.44 19.87 4.42
C SER A 48 -6.28 20.35 2.97
N ASP A 49 -5.55 19.60 2.13
CA ASP A 49 -5.33 19.91 0.73
C ASP A 49 -6.36 19.21 -0.19
N ASN A 50 -7.38 18.57 0.39
CA ASN A 50 -8.40 17.77 -0.31
C ASN A 50 -7.89 16.49 -0.99
N TYR A 51 -6.79 15.92 -0.49
CA TYR A 51 -6.35 14.59 -0.89
C TYR A 51 -6.87 13.52 0.08
N LEU A 52 -7.12 12.34 -0.45
CA LEU A 52 -7.43 11.14 0.32
C LEU A 52 -6.12 10.50 0.78
N VAL A 53 -5.94 10.39 2.10
CA VAL A 53 -4.76 9.80 2.74
C VAL A 53 -5.17 8.60 3.58
N GLN A 54 -4.37 7.54 3.53
CA GLN A 54 -4.62 6.31 4.28
C GLN A 54 -4.39 6.54 5.78
N VAL A 55 -5.38 6.18 6.61
CA VAL A 55 -5.35 6.37 8.07
C VAL A 55 -5.53 5.08 8.86
N ALA A 56 -6.09 4.04 8.23
CA ALA A 56 -6.17 2.68 8.76
C ALA A 56 -6.05 1.70 7.60
N ALA A 57 -5.46 0.54 7.85
CA ALA A 57 -5.33 -0.53 6.86
C ALA A 57 -5.30 -1.90 7.53
N HIS A 58 -5.64 -2.94 6.78
CA HIS A 58 -5.48 -4.35 7.10
C HIS A 58 -4.91 -5.08 5.88
N GLY A 59 -4.17 -6.16 6.13
CA GLY A 59 -3.55 -6.96 5.09
C GLY A 59 -2.12 -6.50 4.79
N LYS A 60 -1.66 -6.76 3.56
CA LYS A 60 -0.26 -6.56 3.15
C LYS A 60 0.26 -5.11 3.30
N LYS A 61 -0.64 -4.15 3.45
CA LYS A 61 -0.35 -2.71 3.56
C LYS A 61 -0.08 -2.24 5.00
N LEU A 62 -0.35 -3.07 6.00
CA LEU A 62 -0.10 -2.77 7.42
C LEU A 62 1.14 -3.51 7.92
N CYS A 63 2.13 -2.76 8.43
CA CYS A 63 3.25 -3.30 9.18
C CYS A 63 3.01 -3.09 10.68
N PRO A 64 3.07 -4.14 11.53
CA PRO A 64 2.82 -4.03 12.97
C PRO A 64 3.72 -3.04 13.71
N ASP A 65 4.93 -2.79 13.20
CA ASP A 65 5.91 -1.89 13.84
C ASP A 65 6.03 -0.53 13.13
N GLU A 66 5.63 -0.44 11.85
CA GLU A 66 5.84 0.76 11.02
C GLU A 66 4.53 1.48 10.62
N GLY A 67 3.37 0.89 10.90
CA GLY A 67 2.07 1.44 10.47
C GLY A 67 1.79 1.16 8.99
N ILE A 68 1.14 2.09 8.29
CA ILE A 68 0.73 1.89 6.89
C ILE A 68 1.92 2.14 5.98
N VAL A 69 2.32 1.11 5.24
CA VAL A 69 3.54 1.14 4.42
C VAL A 69 3.23 1.75 3.04
N SER A 70 4.01 2.74 2.61
CA SER A 70 3.85 3.47 1.33
C SER A 70 2.45 4.06 1.12
N PRO A 71 2.03 4.97 2.02
CA PRO A 71 0.68 5.50 2.03
C PRO A 71 0.33 6.17 0.71
N LEU A 72 -0.70 5.67 0.05
CA LEU A 72 -1.25 6.35 -1.13
C LEU A 72 -1.90 7.66 -0.72
N ARG A 73 -1.56 8.71 -1.47
CA ARG A 73 -2.23 10.00 -1.43
C ARG A 73 -2.94 10.24 -2.76
N LEU A 74 -4.26 10.13 -2.76
CA LEU A 74 -5.08 10.14 -3.97
C LEU A 74 -5.85 11.45 -4.09
N ALA A 75 -5.86 12.04 -5.28
CA ALA A 75 -6.74 13.17 -5.56
C ALA A 75 -8.19 12.70 -5.75
N GLU A 76 -9.16 13.59 -5.56
CA GLU A 76 -10.54 13.29 -5.92
C GLU A 76 -10.68 12.92 -7.40
N GLY A 77 -11.44 11.87 -7.70
CA GLY A 77 -11.62 11.29 -9.03
C GLY A 77 -10.45 10.45 -9.53
N GLN A 78 -9.36 10.32 -8.78
CA GLN A 78 -8.24 9.44 -9.11
C GLN A 78 -8.54 8.01 -8.61
N GLY A 79 -8.55 7.03 -9.51
CA GLY A 79 -8.85 5.66 -9.12
C GLY A 79 -10.34 5.41 -8.91
N ILE A 80 -10.66 4.20 -8.50
CA ILE A 80 -12.00 3.84 -8.02
C ILE A 80 -12.28 4.53 -6.68
N VAL A 81 -11.34 4.48 -5.73
CA VAL A 81 -11.38 5.22 -4.45
C VAL A 81 -11.69 6.72 -4.64
N GLY A 82 -10.89 7.43 -5.44
CA GLY A 82 -11.13 8.85 -5.69
C GLY A 82 -12.45 9.11 -6.44
N SER A 83 -12.90 8.18 -7.29
CA SER A 83 -14.21 8.27 -7.95
C SER A 83 -15.37 8.16 -6.95
N ALA A 84 -15.24 7.28 -5.95
CA ALA A 84 -16.21 7.14 -4.87
C ALA A 84 -16.36 8.45 -4.08
N ALA A 85 -15.23 9.07 -3.73
CA ALA A 85 -15.23 10.37 -3.06
C ALA A 85 -15.86 11.48 -3.93
N ARG A 86 -15.46 11.60 -5.19
CA ARG A 86 -15.95 12.65 -6.10
C ARG A 86 -17.44 12.55 -6.39
N LYS A 87 -17.94 11.33 -6.62
CA LYS A 87 -19.37 11.09 -6.93
C LYS A 87 -20.23 11.03 -5.66
N VAL A 88 -19.60 10.93 -4.49
CA VAL A 88 -20.26 10.66 -3.20
C VAL A 88 -21.16 9.41 -3.30
N SER A 89 -20.75 8.42 -4.10
CA SER A 89 -21.51 7.19 -4.36
C SER A 89 -20.61 5.95 -4.26
N ASN A 90 -21.18 4.84 -3.82
CA ASN A 90 -20.45 3.56 -3.71
C ASN A 90 -19.97 3.14 -5.11
N GLN A 91 -18.75 2.60 -5.20
CA GLN A 91 -18.24 1.97 -6.41
C GLN A 91 -18.07 0.47 -6.12
N LEU A 92 -19.00 -0.35 -6.63
CA LEU A 92 -18.92 -1.80 -6.59
C LEU A 92 -18.44 -2.30 -7.96
N VAL A 93 -17.15 -2.60 -8.07
CA VAL A 93 -16.52 -3.02 -9.32
C VAL A 93 -16.33 -4.53 -9.31
N SER A 94 -17.11 -5.23 -10.13
CA SER A 94 -17.06 -6.70 -10.22
C SER A 94 -15.86 -7.23 -11.00
N ASP A 95 -15.31 -6.44 -11.93
CA ASP A 95 -14.10 -6.77 -12.70
C ASP A 95 -13.29 -5.49 -12.97
N THR A 96 -12.22 -5.29 -12.22
CA THR A 96 -11.31 -4.13 -12.33
C THR A 96 -10.50 -4.14 -13.63
N SER A 97 -10.34 -5.30 -14.30
CA SER A 97 -9.66 -5.36 -15.60
C SER A 97 -10.40 -4.58 -16.69
N GLN A 98 -11.70 -4.36 -16.48
CA GLN A 98 -12.57 -3.56 -17.35
C GLN A 98 -12.67 -2.09 -16.91
N ALA A 99 -12.15 -1.75 -15.74
CA ALA A 99 -12.19 -0.40 -15.20
C ALA A 99 -10.98 0.41 -15.68
N SER A 100 -11.21 1.32 -16.63
CA SER A 100 -10.14 2.14 -17.24
C SER A 100 -9.45 3.11 -16.26
N ASN A 101 -10.10 3.39 -15.12
CA ASN A 101 -9.58 4.23 -14.06
C ASN A 101 -9.03 3.43 -12.87
N TYR A 102 -8.92 2.10 -12.94
CA TYR A 102 -8.33 1.29 -11.86
C TYR A 102 -6.84 1.61 -11.70
N ILE A 103 -6.39 1.74 -10.46
CA ILE A 103 -5.01 2.03 -10.11
C ILE A 103 -4.45 0.82 -9.39
N VAL A 104 -3.48 0.17 -10.02
CA VAL A 104 -2.72 -0.90 -9.38
C VAL A 104 -1.75 -0.29 -8.38
N ASP A 105 -1.90 -0.65 -7.11
CA ASP A 105 -1.03 -0.24 -6.01
C ASP A 105 0.17 -1.20 -5.89
N ASP A 106 -0.09 -2.44 -5.46
CA ASP A 106 0.90 -3.51 -5.27
C ASP A 106 0.75 -4.62 -6.31
N GLU A 107 -0.42 -5.22 -6.38
CA GLU A 107 -0.80 -6.33 -7.23
C GLU A 107 -2.14 -6.01 -7.91
N HIS A 108 -2.36 -6.54 -9.11
CA HIS A 108 -3.64 -6.37 -9.77
C HIS A 108 -4.69 -7.24 -9.06
N ARG A 109 -5.70 -6.62 -8.47
CA ARG A 109 -6.88 -7.29 -7.91
C ARG A 109 -7.98 -7.28 -8.97
N LEU A 110 -8.90 -8.24 -8.93
CA LEU A 110 -9.95 -8.42 -9.95
C LEU A 110 -11.30 -7.85 -9.54
N SER A 111 -11.51 -7.50 -8.28
CA SER A 111 -12.69 -6.73 -7.86
C SER A 111 -12.34 -5.74 -6.77
N GLU A 112 -13.12 -4.67 -6.66
CA GLU A 112 -12.91 -3.59 -5.71
C GLU A 112 -14.27 -3.04 -5.22
N LEU A 113 -14.35 -2.73 -3.93
CA LEU A 113 -15.49 -2.08 -3.30
C LEU A 113 -15.03 -0.84 -2.54
N ALA A 114 -15.37 0.33 -3.07
CA ALA A 114 -15.10 1.62 -2.45
C ALA A 114 -16.40 2.30 -1.98
N VAL A 115 -16.53 2.51 -0.67
CA VAL A 115 -17.70 3.12 -0.01
C VAL A 115 -17.30 4.45 0.62
N PRO A 116 -17.86 5.59 0.18
CA PRO A 116 -17.54 6.90 0.77
C PRO A 116 -18.06 7.01 2.21
N ILE A 117 -17.28 7.67 3.07
CA ILE A 117 -17.69 8.12 4.39
C ILE A 117 -18.41 9.45 4.23
N ARG A 118 -19.75 9.42 4.26
CA ARG A 118 -20.60 10.58 3.95
C ARG A 118 -20.98 11.35 5.21
N PHE A 119 -20.71 12.65 5.24
CA PHE A 119 -21.21 13.54 6.28
C PHE A 119 -21.70 14.86 5.67
N GLN A 120 -22.92 15.28 6.02
CA GLN A 120 -23.54 16.52 5.51
C GLN A 120 -23.54 16.65 3.97
N GLY A 121 -23.67 15.54 3.25
CA GLY A 121 -23.73 15.52 1.78
C GLY A 121 -22.36 15.47 1.10
N GLU A 122 -21.27 15.46 1.85
CA GLU A 122 -19.90 15.38 1.33
C GLU A 122 -19.20 14.09 1.74
N ALA A 123 -18.20 13.66 0.96
CA ALA A 123 -17.36 12.51 1.29
C ALA A 123 -16.11 12.94 2.08
N ILE A 124 -16.12 12.73 3.40
CA ILE A 124 -14.98 13.07 4.29
C ILE A 124 -13.88 12.00 4.31
N GLY A 125 -14.12 10.86 3.64
CA GLY A 125 -13.21 9.73 3.53
C GLY A 125 -13.78 8.63 2.64
N VAL A 126 -13.06 7.54 2.49
CA VAL A 126 -13.46 6.35 1.71
C VAL A 126 -12.99 5.09 2.42
N MET A 127 -13.88 4.11 2.55
CA MET A 127 -13.60 2.73 2.97
C MET A 127 -13.43 1.89 1.72
N ASP A 128 -12.32 1.19 1.61
CA ASP A 128 -11.88 0.53 0.38
C ASP A 128 -11.40 -0.89 0.64
N SER A 129 -11.70 -1.79 -0.28
CA SER A 129 -11.27 -3.19 -0.23
C SER A 129 -11.13 -3.75 -1.63
N GLU A 130 -10.08 -4.52 -1.85
CA GLU A 130 -9.80 -5.17 -3.13
C GLU A 130 -9.67 -6.69 -2.94
N HIS A 131 -10.03 -7.48 -3.96
CA HIS A 131 -9.95 -8.94 -3.88
C HIS A 131 -9.35 -9.56 -5.16
N PRO A 132 -8.52 -10.62 -5.04
CA PRO A 132 -7.92 -11.30 -6.20
C PRO A 132 -8.94 -11.93 -7.15
N GLU A 133 -10.12 -12.30 -6.67
CA GLU A 133 -11.20 -12.87 -7.47
C GLU A 133 -12.16 -11.81 -8.01
N ALA A 134 -12.60 -11.97 -9.26
CA ALA A 134 -13.67 -11.16 -9.83
C ALA A 134 -15.02 -11.50 -9.18
N ASN A 135 -15.93 -10.54 -9.12
CA ASN A 135 -17.26 -10.66 -8.51
C ASN A 135 -17.25 -11.10 -7.04
N PHE A 136 -16.15 -10.92 -6.30
CA PHE A 136 -16.09 -11.27 -4.89
C PHE A 136 -17.06 -10.42 -4.07
N PHE A 137 -17.01 -9.10 -4.25
CA PHE A 137 -17.88 -8.19 -3.54
C PHE A 137 -19.34 -8.31 -3.99
N LYS A 138 -20.23 -8.46 -3.01
CA LYS A 138 -21.68 -8.54 -3.20
C LYS A 138 -22.36 -7.35 -2.53
N GLN A 139 -23.63 -7.18 -2.83
CA GLN A 139 -24.45 -6.11 -2.28
C GLN A 139 -24.54 -6.16 -0.74
N GLU A 140 -24.42 -7.35 -0.14
CA GLU A 140 -24.37 -7.49 1.32
C GLU A 140 -23.09 -6.89 1.93
N HIS A 141 -21.95 -7.00 1.25
CA HIS A 141 -20.70 -6.35 1.67
C HIS A 141 -20.83 -4.83 1.59
N GLU A 142 -21.39 -4.34 0.49
CA GLU A 142 -21.68 -2.92 0.26
C GLU A 142 -22.57 -2.35 1.38
N TRP A 143 -23.71 -3.01 1.68
CA TRP A 143 -24.62 -2.56 2.74
C TRP A 143 -24.00 -2.57 4.13
N PHE A 144 -23.16 -3.57 4.43
CA PHE A 144 -22.47 -3.63 5.70
C PHE A 144 -21.46 -2.48 5.84
N MET A 145 -20.61 -2.28 4.84
CA MET A 145 -19.64 -1.17 4.82
C MET A 145 -20.34 0.20 4.85
N GLU A 146 -21.46 0.37 4.15
CA GLU A 146 -22.26 1.60 4.18
C GLU A 146 -22.88 1.88 5.56
N SER A 147 -23.29 0.82 6.27
CA SER A 147 -23.80 0.93 7.64
C SER A 147 -22.70 1.40 8.60
N ILE A 148 -21.52 0.77 8.55
CA ILE A 148 -20.37 1.16 9.36
C ILE A 148 -19.91 2.58 9.04
N SER A 149 -19.81 2.92 7.75
CA SER A 149 -19.52 4.28 7.24
C SER A 149 -20.45 5.32 7.85
N SER A 150 -21.75 5.06 7.86
CA SER A 150 -22.78 5.96 8.41
C SER A 150 -22.65 6.15 9.92
N ILE A 151 -22.22 5.12 10.66
CA ILE A 151 -22.04 5.16 12.11
C ILE A 151 -20.81 5.99 12.51
N ILE A 152 -19.70 5.85 11.79
CA ILE A 152 -18.44 6.52 12.13
C ILE A 152 -18.36 7.97 11.62
N ALA A 153 -19.06 8.31 10.53
CA ALA A 153 -18.94 9.61 9.87
C ALA A 153 -19.15 10.83 10.79
N PRO A 154 -20.18 10.89 11.66
CA PRO A 154 -20.37 12.04 12.55
C PRO A 154 -19.21 12.26 13.52
N ARG A 155 -18.64 11.18 14.04
CA ARG A 155 -17.53 11.22 15.01
C ARG A 155 -16.21 11.60 14.37
N ILE A 156 -15.93 11.06 13.19
CA ILE A 156 -14.77 11.47 12.40
C ILE A 156 -14.85 12.99 12.14
N SER A 157 -16.00 13.47 11.66
CA SER A 157 -16.23 14.91 11.41
C SER A 157 -16.06 15.77 12.66
N GLN A 158 -16.56 15.32 13.83
CA GLN A 158 -16.39 16.03 15.10
C GLN A 158 -14.92 16.07 15.55
N SER A 159 -14.22 14.94 15.45
CA SER A 159 -12.82 14.82 15.87
C SER A 159 -11.90 15.69 15.01
N LEU A 160 -12.14 15.74 13.68
CA LEU A 160 -11.37 16.58 12.74
C LEU A 160 -11.58 18.09 12.93
N LYS A 161 -12.65 18.52 13.62
CA LYS A 161 -12.99 19.95 13.84
C LYS A 161 -12.52 20.52 15.18
N SER A 162 -11.98 19.70 16.09
CA SER A 162 -11.61 20.15 17.44
C SER A 162 -10.30 20.98 17.43
N PRO A 163 -10.30 22.24 17.93
CA PRO A 163 -9.17 23.16 17.81
C PRO A 163 -7.97 22.89 18.75
N ASP A 164 -8.09 21.98 19.72
CA ASP A 164 -7.06 21.71 20.74
C ASP A 164 -6.15 20.50 20.45
N ASN A 165 -6.18 19.94 19.23
CA ASN A 165 -5.28 18.82 18.88
C ASN A 165 -4.09 19.31 18.05
N PRO A 166 -2.87 19.39 18.60
CA PRO A 166 -1.65 19.68 17.81
C PRO A 166 -1.29 18.56 16.81
N LYS A 167 -2.14 17.55 16.62
CA LYS A 167 -2.07 16.49 15.60
C LYS A 167 -3.09 16.66 14.46
N ASN A 168 -3.42 17.90 14.07
CA ASN A 168 -4.30 18.19 12.93
C ASN A 168 -3.65 17.92 11.55
N GLU A 169 -2.42 17.40 11.52
CA GLU A 169 -1.87 16.79 10.32
C GLU A 169 -2.28 15.32 10.30
N ILE A 170 -3.11 14.94 9.33
CA ILE A 170 -3.39 13.53 9.05
C ILE A 170 -2.09 12.92 8.54
N HIS A 171 -1.33 12.34 9.45
CA HIS A 171 -0.10 11.64 9.12
C HIS A 171 -0.40 10.19 8.77
N PRO A 172 0.25 9.64 7.73
CA PRO A 172 0.30 8.20 7.57
C PRO A 172 0.91 7.56 8.82
N THR A 173 0.26 6.53 9.33
CA THR A 173 0.52 5.94 10.64
C THR A 173 2.00 5.66 10.87
N SER A 174 2.58 6.24 11.93
CA SER A 174 3.66 5.61 12.71
C SER A 174 3.01 5.19 14.02
N ILE A 175 3.09 3.90 14.37
CA ILE A 175 2.52 3.39 15.61
C ILE A 175 3.35 3.98 16.77
N THR A 176 2.75 4.87 17.56
CA THR A 176 3.29 5.16 18.90
C THR A 176 2.83 4.04 19.82
N THR A 177 3.74 3.13 20.13
CA THR A 177 3.58 2.13 21.17
C THR A 177 3.26 2.82 22.49
N SER A 178 2.06 2.58 23.01
CA SER A 178 1.77 2.78 24.43
C SER A 178 1.39 1.43 25.03
N GLU A 179 2.38 0.86 25.70
CA GLU A 179 2.31 0.01 26.89
C GLU A 179 1.57 -1.34 26.82
N ASN A 180 2.36 -2.39 27.07
CA ASN A 180 2.00 -3.76 27.49
C ASN A 180 1.64 -4.78 26.42
N TYR A 181 2.63 -5.20 25.63
CA TYR A 181 2.77 -6.61 25.24
C TYR A 181 4.25 -6.98 25.28
N GLU A 182 4.69 -7.59 26.38
CA GLU A 182 5.94 -8.37 26.41
C GLU A 182 5.70 -9.65 25.58
N HIS A 183 6.22 -9.68 24.36
CA HIS A 183 6.52 -10.94 23.69
C HIS A 183 7.97 -10.92 23.24
N GLU A 184 8.67 -12.00 23.59
CA GLU A 184 10.07 -12.29 23.30
C GLU A 184 10.45 -11.93 21.86
N CYS A 185 11.42 -11.03 21.72
CA CYS A 185 12.00 -10.65 20.45
C CYS A 185 12.86 -11.81 19.91
N VAL A 186 12.21 -12.76 19.24
CA VAL A 186 12.85 -13.68 18.31
C VAL A 186 12.91 -12.93 16.98
N HIS A 187 14.11 -12.68 16.45
CA HIS A 187 14.34 -12.06 15.14
C HIS A 187 13.33 -12.59 14.10
N ALA A 188 12.27 -11.83 13.81
CA ALA A 188 11.31 -12.20 12.78
C ALA A 188 12.06 -12.22 11.44
N ARG A 189 12.00 -13.36 10.77
CA ARG A 189 12.69 -13.59 9.50
C ARG A 189 12.04 -12.72 8.44
N LEU A 190 12.81 -11.81 7.81
CA LEU A 190 12.35 -10.99 6.70
C LEU A 190 11.72 -11.88 5.62
N GLU A 191 10.44 -11.67 5.32
CA GLU A 191 9.71 -12.52 4.38
C GLU A 191 10.01 -12.15 2.93
N ARG A 192 9.90 -13.13 2.02
CA ARG A 192 10.16 -12.93 0.58
C ARG A 192 9.28 -11.84 -0.01
N SER A 193 8.00 -11.79 0.35
CA SER A 193 7.04 -10.78 -0.09
C SER A 193 7.50 -9.36 0.28
N GLN A 194 7.89 -9.17 1.55
CA GLN A 194 8.40 -7.90 2.07
C GLN A 194 9.69 -7.47 1.34
N PHE A 195 10.64 -8.39 1.18
CA PHE A 195 11.87 -8.14 0.44
C PHE A 195 11.60 -7.69 -0.99
N TYR A 196 10.69 -8.38 -1.68
CA TYR A 196 10.33 -8.04 -3.05
C TYR A 196 9.66 -6.66 -3.16
N PHE A 197 8.72 -6.38 -2.27
CA PHE A 197 8.01 -5.10 -2.23
C PHE A 197 8.98 -3.93 -2.00
N HIS A 198 9.80 -4.00 -0.95
CA HIS A 198 10.74 -2.92 -0.61
C HIS A 198 11.83 -2.73 -1.68
N LEU A 199 12.41 -3.81 -2.21
CA LEU A 199 13.40 -3.67 -3.29
C LEU A 199 12.80 -3.11 -4.58
N ASN A 200 11.57 -3.45 -4.93
CA ASN A 200 10.90 -2.87 -6.08
C ASN A 200 10.74 -1.35 -5.93
N GLY A 201 10.34 -0.88 -4.74
CA GLY A 201 10.28 0.54 -4.41
C GLY A 201 11.65 1.22 -4.51
N ILE A 202 12.68 0.61 -3.92
CA ILE A 202 14.07 1.09 -3.95
C ILE A 202 14.59 1.23 -5.39
N ILE A 203 14.35 0.23 -6.25
CA ILE A 203 14.79 0.27 -7.65
C ILE A 203 14.04 1.37 -8.42
N LYS A 204 12.72 1.53 -8.23
CA LYS A 204 11.95 2.62 -8.86
C LYS A 204 12.40 4.02 -8.40
N SER A 205 12.89 4.13 -7.17
CA SER A 205 13.40 5.36 -6.55
C SER A 205 14.93 5.42 -6.46
N TYR A 206 15.66 4.70 -7.32
CA TYR A 206 17.11 4.47 -7.19
C TYR A 206 17.96 5.74 -6.99
N HIS A 207 17.58 6.84 -7.63
CA HIS A 207 18.27 8.14 -7.56
C HIS A 207 17.85 9.01 -6.35
N LYS A 208 16.97 8.53 -5.49
CA LYS A 208 16.49 9.22 -4.29
C LYS A 208 16.73 8.35 -3.05
N PRO A 209 18.00 8.08 -2.68
CA PRO A 209 18.34 7.18 -1.58
C PRO A 209 17.76 7.60 -0.22
N GLN A 210 17.44 8.88 -0.04
CA GLN A 210 16.73 9.39 1.14
C GLN A 210 15.28 8.86 1.28
N GLN A 211 14.74 8.22 0.24
CA GLN A 211 13.42 7.58 0.25
C GLN A 211 13.51 6.07 0.52
N TRP A 212 14.72 5.52 0.74
CA TRP A 212 14.90 4.10 1.01
C TRP A 212 14.63 3.83 2.49
N ASN A 213 13.79 2.84 2.78
CA ASN A 213 13.40 2.51 4.15
C ASN A 213 14.60 1.95 4.93
N GLU A 214 15.12 2.71 5.91
CA GLU A 214 16.29 2.32 6.70
C GLU A 214 16.04 1.09 7.58
N SER A 215 14.82 0.93 8.10
CA SER A 215 14.41 -0.23 8.89
C SER A 215 14.48 -1.50 8.04
N PHE A 216 13.91 -1.48 6.83
CA PHE A 216 14.06 -2.57 5.86
C PHE A 216 15.53 -2.90 5.57
N LEU A 217 16.35 -1.88 5.28
CA LEU A 217 17.79 -2.09 5.03
C LEU A 217 18.51 -2.69 6.24
N SER A 218 18.03 -2.41 7.46
CA SER A 218 18.59 -2.97 8.69
C SER A 218 18.20 -4.43 8.94
N GLN A 219 17.12 -4.89 8.34
CA GLN A 219 16.64 -6.27 8.45
C GLN A 219 17.23 -7.19 7.37
N CYS A 220 17.82 -6.63 6.30
CA CYS A 220 18.42 -7.40 5.21
C CYS A 220 19.79 -7.98 5.61
N LYS A 221 19.89 -9.31 5.70
CA LYS A 221 21.14 -10.03 6.01
C LYS A 221 22.23 -9.80 4.98
N ILE A 222 21.87 -9.63 3.69
CA ILE A 222 22.85 -9.28 2.65
C ILE A 222 23.59 -7.97 2.95
N LEU A 223 23.09 -7.14 3.87
CA LEU A 223 23.68 -5.86 4.25
C LEU A 223 24.38 -5.89 5.61
N ASP A 224 24.42 -7.02 6.33
CA ASP A 224 25.02 -7.09 7.67
C ASP A 224 26.51 -6.74 7.69
N ALA A 225 27.22 -7.01 6.59
CA ALA A 225 28.64 -6.70 6.44
C ALA A 225 28.97 -5.18 6.49
N THR A 226 27.98 -4.30 6.35
CA THR A 226 28.21 -2.85 6.30
C THR A 226 28.22 -2.17 7.67
N ALA A 227 28.07 -2.93 8.76
CA ALA A 227 27.75 -2.43 10.10
C ALA A 227 26.45 -1.59 10.12
N ASN A 228 26.04 -1.09 11.29
CA ASN A 228 24.84 -0.25 11.47
C ASN A 228 25.01 1.19 10.93
N ASN A 229 25.58 1.34 9.72
CA ASN A 229 25.76 2.62 9.04
C ASN A 229 24.80 2.71 7.83
N PRO A 230 23.77 3.58 7.88
CA PRO A 230 22.78 3.71 6.80
C PRO A 230 23.38 4.04 5.44
N LEU A 231 24.37 4.93 5.39
CA LEU A 231 25.02 5.32 4.13
C LEU A 231 25.84 4.17 3.54
N ALA A 232 26.49 3.37 4.39
CA ALA A 232 27.22 2.18 3.96
C ALA A 232 26.28 1.11 3.40
N ARG A 233 25.13 0.87 4.04
CA ARG A 233 24.06 -0.03 3.55
C ARG A 233 23.56 0.38 2.18
N ILE A 234 23.22 1.66 2.01
CA ILE A 234 22.75 2.21 0.72
C ILE A 234 23.82 2.01 -0.36
N THR A 235 25.07 2.37 -0.05
CA THR A 235 26.19 2.26 -1.01
C THR A 235 26.42 0.80 -1.42
N TYR A 236 26.38 -0.11 -0.45
CA TYR A 236 26.57 -1.53 -0.69
C TYR A 236 25.42 -2.14 -1.48
N LEU A 237 24.16 -1.83 -1.13
CA LEU A 237 23.00 -2.29 -1.91
C LEU A 237 23.04 -1.77 -3.35
N LYS A 238 23.47 -0.52 -3.59
CA LYS A 238 23.72 -0.02 -4.94
C LYS A 238 24.76 -0.85 -5.68
N SER A 239 25.85 -1.24 -5.03
CA SER A 239 26.85 -2.13 -5.63
C SER A 239 26.21 -3.48 -6.00
N LEU A 240 25.49 -4.11 -5.08
CA LEU A 240 24.81 -5.39 -5.31
C LEU A 240 23.84 -5.34 -6.49
N ILE A 241 23.05 -4.27 -6.59
CA ILE A 241 22.12 -4.04 -7.72
C ILE A 241 22.90 -3.94 -9.03
N ASN A 242 23.94 -3.09 -9.08
CA ASN A 242 24.74 -2.91 -10.30
C ASN A 242 25.46 -4.20 -10.72
N ASP A 243 26.05 -4.92 -9.77
CA ASP A 243 26.74 -6.18 -10.03
C ASP A 243 25.78 -7.26 -10.55
N THR A 244 24.57 -7.32 -10.01
CA THR A 244 23.54 -8.26 -10.46
C THR A 244 23.04 -7.91 -11.86
N VAL A 245 22.81 -6.63 -12.16
CA VAL A 245 22.45 -6.16 -13.51
C VAL A 245 23.58 -6.45 -14.51
N LYS A 246 24.85 -6.31 -14.10
CA LYS A 246 26.00 -6.68 -14.93
C LYS A 246 26.03 -8.18 -15.22
N GLN A 247 25.80 -9.03 -14.22
CA GLN A 247 25.68 -10.49 -14.42
C GLN A 247 24.53 -10.84 -15.37
N MET A 248 23.38 -10.16 -15.25
CA MET A 248 22.27 -10.33 -16.19
C MET A 248 22.67 -9.96 -17.63
N LYS A 249 23.56 -8.98 -17.82
CA LYS A 249 24.02 -8.53 -19.14
C LYS A 249 24.82 -9.60 -19.88
N ASP A 250 25.60 -10.40 -19.14
CA ASP A 250 26.48 -11.45 -19.67
C ASP A 250 25.71 -12.68 -20.18
N HIS A 251 24.42 -12.82 -19.82
CA HIS A 251 23.57 -13.92 -20.27
C HIS A 251 22.61 -13.50 -21.38
N LYS A 252 22.63 -14.24 -22.51
CA LYS A 252 21.80 -13.95 -23.70
C LYS A 252 20.31 -13.77 -23.41
N LYS A 253 19.74 -14.52 -22.45
CA LYS A 253 18.31 -14.47 -22.11
C LYS A 253 17.92 -13.22 -21.30
N THR A 254 18.82 -12.70 -20.47
CA THR A 254 18.56 -11.60 -19.53
C THR A 254 19.25 -10.30 -19.95
N SER A 255 20.05 -10.32 -21.03
CA SER A 255 20.79 -9.14 -21.50
C SER A 255 19.87 -7.95 -21.81
N ILE A 256 18.72 -8.22 -22.44
CA ILE A 256 17.72 -7.18 -22.72
C ILE A 256 17.05 -6.62 -21.46
N TRP A 257 16.93 -7.43 -20.40
CA TRP A 257 16.41 -7.00 -19.11
C TRP A 257 17.41 -6.12 -18.38
N ALA A 258 18.70 -6.46 -18.45
CA ALA A 258 19.78 -5.65 -17.90
C ALA A 258 19.78 -4.23 -18.52
N ASP A 259 19.71 -4.15 -19.86
CA ASP A 259 19.67 -2.85 -20.55
C ASP A 259 18.41 -2.05 -20.20
N LEU A 260 17.26 -2.72 -20.08
CA LEU A 260 16.00 -2.07 -19.70
C LEU A 260 16.11 -1.47 -18.29
N LEU A 261 16.61 -2.23 -17.31
CA LEU A 261 16.79 -1.74 -15.94
C LEU A 261 17.78 -0.58 -15.88
N ALA A 262 18.89 -0.70 -16.62
CA ALA A 262 19.93 0.31 -16.73
C ALA A 262 19.36 1.65 -17.25
N HIS A 263 18.70 1.64 -18.41
CA HIS A 263 18.15 2.86 -19.00
C HIS A 263 16.96 3.42 -18.21
N ARG A 264 16.12 2.55 -17.61
CA ARG A 264 14.89 2.99 -16.94
C ARG A 264 15.12 3.49 -15.52
N TYR A 265 15.98 2.83 -14.75
CA TYR A 265 16.03 3.02 -13.29
C TYR A 265 17.40 3.43 -12.77
N ILE A 266 18.50 2.99 -13.40
CA ILE A 266 19.85 3.09 -12.80
C ILE A 266 20.68 4.23 -13.37
N HIS A 267 20.71 4.41 -14.70
CA HIS A 267 21.57 5.39 -15.38
C HIS A 267 20.79 6.59 -15.90
N ASP A 268 19.88 6.36 -16.85
CA ASP A 268 19.37 7.42 -17.72
C ASP A 268 17.95 7.90 -17.35
N LYS A 269 17.24 7.12 -16.55
CA LYS A 269 15.87 7.37 -16.07
C LYS A 269 14.86 7.68 -17.19
N VAL A 270 15.06 7.08 -18.37
CA VAL A 270 14.28 7.35 -19.59
C VAL A 270 12.80 6.97 -19.41
N PRO A 271 11.85 7.78 -19.91
CA PRO A 271 10.43 7.46 -19.87
C PRO A 271 10.10 6.12 -20.56
N GLN A 272 9.09 5.41 -20.04
CA GLN A 272 8.68 4.10 -20.57
C GLN A 272 8.26 4.14 -22.04
N THR A 273 7.60 5.21 -22.47
CA THR A 273 7.15 5.39 -23.87
C THR A 273 8.34 5.48 -24.81
N GLN A 274 9.35 6.29 -24.48
CA GLN A 274 10.57 6.43 -25.27
C GLN A 274 11.38 5.13 -25.31
N LEU A 275 11.43 4.37 -24.20
CA LEU A 275 12.11 3.08 -24.18
C LEU A 275 11.36 2.02 -24.99
N ALA A 276 10.03 2.00 -24.96
CA ALA A 276 9.25 1.10 -25.79
C ALA A 276 9.57 1.31 -27.28
N ASP A 277 9.66 2.57 -27.71
CA ASP A 277 10.06 2.94 -29.08
C ASP A 277 11.52 2.54 -29.37
N TYR A 278 12.46 2.83 -28.45
CA TYR A 278 13.88 2.49 -28.60
C TYR A 278 14.12 0.98 -28.80
N TYR A 279 13.39 0.14 -28.06
CA TYR A 279 13.48 -1.33 -28.20
C TYR A 279 12.57 -1.90 -29.31
N ASN A 280 11.85 -1.04 -30.04
CA ASN A 280 10.88 -1.43 -31.06
C ASN A 280 9.84 -2.45 -30.54
N MET A 281 9.30 -2.19 -29.36
CA MET A 281 8.32 -3.03 -28.68
C MET A 281 6.99 -2.31 -28.54
N GLY A 282 5.88 -3.03 -28.76
CA GLY A 282 4.57 -2.55 -28.32
C GLY A 282 4.56 -2.30 -26.81
N PHE A 283 3.87 -1.24 -26.37
CA PHE A 283 3.93 -0.77 -24.97
C PHE A 283 3.58 -1.85 -23.93
N SER A 284 2.59 -2.71 -24.21
CA SER A 284 2.24 -3.85 -23.35
C SER A 284 3.37 -4.89 -23.25
N THR A 285 4.06 -5.18 -24.36
CA THR A 285 5.22 -6.07 -24.39
C THR A 285 6.40 -5.48 -23.62
N PHE A 286 6.65 -4.19 -23.79
CA PHE A 286 7.66 -3.46 -23.02
C PHE A 286 7.37 -3.51 -21.51
N ARG A 287 6.14 -3.21 -21.08
CA ARG A 287 5.77 -3.28 -19.66
C ARG A 287 5.93 -4.69 -19.08
N ARG A 288 5.60 -5.73 -19.85
CA ARG A 288 5.84 -7.13 -19.44
C ARG A 288 7.33 -7.40 -19.24
N HIS A 289 8.18 -7.01 -20.19
CA HIS A 289 9.63 -7.16 -20.04
C HIS A 289 10.19 -6.35 -18.88
N GLN A 290 9.69 -5.15 -18.63
CA GLN A 290 10.06 -4.35 -17.48
C GLN A 290 9.71 -5.04 -16.16
N SER A 291 8.50 -5.59 -16.04
CA SER A 291 8.07 -6.33 -14.85
C SER A 291 8.94 -7.56 -14.62
N GLN A 292 9.18 -8.35 -15.67
CA GLN A 292 10.04 -9.55 -15.61
C GLN A 292 11.49 -9.21 -15.26
N ALA A 293 12.01 -8.09 -15.76
CA ALA A 293 13.36 -7.63 -15.45
C ALA A 293 13.50 -7.29 -13.95
N LEU A 294 12.54 -6.55 -13.39
CA LEU A 294 12.51 -6.22 -11.96
C LEU A 294 12.38 -7.47 -11.10
N GLU A 295 11.43 -8.36 -11.43
CA GLU A 295 11.21 -9.61 -10.72
C GLU A 295 12.47 -10.48 -10.72
N HIS A 296 13.15 -10.59 -11.87
CA HIS A 296 14.37 -11.36 -12.00
C HIS A 296 15.52 -10.77 -11.16
N LEU A 297 15.75 -9.46 -11.24
CA LEU A 297 16.78 -8.77 -10.45
C LEU A 297 16.56 -9.00 -8.94
N ILE A 298 15.33 -8.76 -8.47
CA ILE A 298 14.97 -8.93 -7.06
C ILE A 298 15.08 -10.39 -6.65
N SER A 299 14.69 -11.33 -7.51
CA SER A 299 14.85 -12.77 -7.24
C SER A 299 16.31 -13.16 -7.06
N GLN A 300 17.24 -12.60 -7.85
CA GLN A 300 18.67 -12.89 -7.69
C GLN A 300 19.22 -12.33 -6.37
N LEU A 301 18.74 -11.16 -5.93
CA LEU A 301 19.11 -10.58 -4.65
C LEU A 301 18.51 -11.37 -3.47
N TRP A 302 17.25 -11.84 -3.60
CA TRP A 302 16.61 -12.70 -2.61
C TRP A 302 17.35 -14.02 -2.44
N LEU A 303 17.81 -14.65 -3.54
CA LEU A 303 18.60 -15.88 -3.44
C LEU A 303 19.88 -15.69 -2.60
N ARG A 304 20.48 -14.50 -2.63
CA ARG A 304 21.63 -14.16 -1.78
C ARG A 304 21.20 -13.97 -0.32
N GLU A 305 20.09 -13.25 -0.08
CA GLU A 305 19.49 -13.04 1.25
C GLU A 305 19.11 -14.34 1.94
N GLU A 306 18.46 -15.24 1.21
CA GLU A 306 17.99 -16.53 1.71
C GLU A 306 19.15 -17.50 2.01
N SER A 307 20.29 -17.32 1.35
CA SER A 307 21.49 -18.16 1.54
C SER A 307 22.34 -17.80 2.76
N LEU A 308 22.08 -16.64 3.38
CA LEU A 308 22.74 -16.15 4.61
C LEU A 308 21.87 -16.47 5.84
#